data_AF-A0A936LWG7-F1
#
_entry.id   AF-A0A936LWG7-F1
#
_cell.length_a   1.000
_cell.length_b   1.000
_cell.length_c   1.000
_cell.angle_alpha   90.00
_cell.angle_beta   90.00
_cell.angle_gamma   90.00
#
_symmetry.space_group_name_H-M   'P 1'
#
loop_
_entity.id
_entity.type
_entity.pdbx_description
1 polymer ?
#
loop_
_entity_poly.entity_id
_entity_poly.type
_entity_poly.pdbx_seq_one_letter_code
_entity_poly.pdbx_strand_id
1 'polypeptide(L)'
;MKSTKKTDAYQVYEHLIEEIQDWPITKFVSKRKAFLQKLNADVFEQFKLLGKDEVDQAIAKTMHQEKQRVKTNPWKADPPNEMQYYRRIQNEYNANQLLSDKHKGNLETLGRLINRFSQEIMGHFNPKTFLFVRTWSDRLFHTLLFPFKWTDIFRLKKLKNENRTAILINGYVSEIRDLFKDHTIVLVPTHSSNLDSICIGYSIDLSVGLPAFSYGAGLNLFDSEFFAFFMNRLGAYKVDRRKKIQYI
;
A
#
# COMPACT_ATOMS: atom_id res chain seq x y z
N MET A 1 29.38 -25.89 -9.90
CA MET A 1 29.45 -25.75 -8.42
C MET A 1 28.05 -25.59 -7.87
N LYS A 2 27.51 -26.59 -7.17
CA LYS A 2 26.29 -26.41 -6.37
C LYS A 2 26.70 -25.63 -5.14
N SER A 3 26.36 -24.34 -5.09
CA SER A 3 26.45 -23.55 -3.87
C SER A 3 25.55 -24.20 -2.83
N THR A 4 26.13 -24.93 -1.89
CA THR A 4 25.47 -25.35 -0.64
C THR A 4 25.24 -24.09 0.19
N LYS A 5 24.23 -23.30 -0.20
CA LYS A 5 23.75 -22.21 0.65
C LYS A 5 23.22 -22.86 1.92
N LYS A 6 23.86 -22.59 3.06
CA LYS A 6 23.39 -23.06 4.36
C LYS A 6 22.08 -22.33 4.65
N THR A 7 21.00 -23.08 4.81
CA THR A 7 19.77 -22.53 5.35
C THR A 7 19.99 -22.19 6.82
N ASP A 8 19.56 -20.99 7.24
CA ASP A 8 19.59 -20.64 8.65
C ASP A 8 18.57 -21.52 9.38
N ALA A 9 19.04 -22.26 10.40
CA ALA A 9 18.16 -22.86 11.38
C ALA A 9 17.58 -21.76 12.28
N TYR A 10 16.37 -21.96 12.81
CA TYR A 10 15.60 -21.05 13.67
C TYR A 10 16.44 -20.00 14.42
N GLN A 11 16.63 -18.84 13.78
CA GLN A 11 17.38 -17.74 14.34
C GLN A 11 16.49 -16.50 14.37
N VAL A 12 16.43 -15.89 15.55
CA VAL A 12 15.79 -14.59 15.75
C VAL A 12 16.86 -13.54 15.53
N TYR A 13 16.54 -12.56 14.68
CA TYR A 13 17.44 -11.46 14.40
C TYR A 13 16.94 -10.16 15.05
N GLU A 14 17.87 -9.33 15.50
CA GLU A 14 17.58 -7.94 15.84
C GLU A 14 17.34 -7.12 14.58
N HIS A 15 16.65 -5.99 14.73
CA HIS A 15 16.29 -5.14 13.60
C HIS A 15 17.54 -4.65 12.85
N LEU A 16 17.54 -4.79 11.53
CA LEU A 16 18.61 -4.30 10.65
C LEU A 16 18.76 -2.77 10.75
N ILE A 17 17.63 -2.07 10.98
CA ILE A 17 17.57 -0.65 11.26
C ILE A 17 16.73 -0.50 12.54
N GLU A 18 17.37 -0.13 13.64
CA GLU A 18 16.73 -0.04 14.96
C GLU A 18 15.65 1.05 14.99
N GLU A 19 16.00 2.23 14.50
CA GLU A 19 15.11 3.39 14.52
C GLU A 19 14.08 3.33 13.39
N ILE A 20 12.80 3.25 13.77
CA ILE A 20 11.67 3.21 12.80
C ILE A 20 11.61 4.46 11.92
N GLN A 21 12.16 5.59 12.38
CA GLN A 21 12.24 6.82 11.60
C GLN A 21 13.20 6.68 10.42
N ASP A 22 14.21 5.81 10.56
CA ASP A 22 15.22 5.56 9.55
C ASP A 22 14.82 4.50 8.53
N TRP A 23 13.68 3.84 8.75
CA TRP A 23 13.17 2.82 7.84
C TRP A 23 12.89 3.42 6.45
N PRO A 24 13.17 2.66 5.35
CA PRO A 24 12.95 3.12 4.00
C PRO A 24 11.52 3.61 3.74
N ILE A 25 10.51 2.91 4.27
CA ILE A 25 9.10 3.30 4.13
C ILE A 25 8.77 4.61 4.85
N THR A 26 9.39 4.88 5.99
CA THR A 26 9.21 6.14 6.74
C THR A 26 9.89 7.29 6.01
N LYS A 27 11.13 7.08 5.56
CA LYS A 27 11.87 8.04 4.72
C LYS A 27 11.11 8.34 3.41
N PHE A 28 10.49 7.34 2.79
CA PHE A 28 9.65 7.52 1.60
C PHE A 28 8.46 8.45 1.89
N VAL A 29 7.76 8.24 3.00
CA VAL A 29 6.62 9.08 3.39
C VAL A 29 7.03 10.54 3.61
N SER A 30 8.22 10.81 4.13
CA SER A 30 8.72 12.19 4.27
C SER A 30 8.89 12.89 2.92
N LYS A 31 9.21 12.14 1.86
CA LYS A 31 9.39 12.64 0.48
C LYS A 31 8.13 12.48 -0.39
N ARG A 32 7.00 12.08 0.20
CA ARG A 32 5.75 11.73 -0.51
C ARG A 32 5.27 12.82 -1.46
N LYS A 33 5.31 14.09 -1.05
CA LYS A 33 4.85 15.22 -1.88
C LYS A 33 5.70 15.37 -3.14
N ALA A 34 7.02 15.29 -3.01
CA ALA A 34 7.95 15.37 -4.14
C ALA A 34 7.77 14.17 -5.08
N PHE A 35 7.59 12.97 -4.51
CA PHE A 35 7.31 11.77 -5.30
C PHE A 35 5.97 11.87 -6.07
N LEU A 36 4.89 12.39 -5.45
CA LEU A 36 3.62 12.65 -6.13
C LEU A 36 3.76 13.60 -7.31
N GLN A 37 4.51 14.69 -7.12
CA GLN A 37 4.73 15.67 -8.18
C GLN A 37 5.48 15.04 -9.36
N LYS A 38 6.53 14.26 -9.06
CA LYS A 38 7.28 13.53 -10.09
C LYS A 38 6.41 12.50 -10.81
N LEU A 39 5.68 11.66 -10.07
CA LEU A 39 4.77 10.65 -10.63
C LEU A 39 3.74 11.29 -11.56
N ASN A 40 3.10 12.38 -11.12
CA ASN A 40 2.12 13.08 -11.94
C ASN A 40 2.76 13.64 -13.21
N ALA A 41 3.96 14.22 -13.12
CA ALA A 41 4.68 14.73 -14.28
C ALA A 41 5.05 13.60 -15.27
N ASP A 42 5.64 12.52 -14.77
CA ASP A 42 6.07 11.38 -15.59
C ASP A 42 4.89 10.75 -16.35
N VAL A 43 3.76 10.54 -15.67
CA VAL A 43 2.53 10.03 -16.30
C VAL A 43 1.96 11.04 -17.28
N PHE A 44 1.96 12.32 -16.94
CA PHE A 44 1.44 13.36 -17.84
C PHE A 44 2.26 13.48 -19.13
N GLU A 45 3.59 13.36 -19.05
CA GLU A 45 4.45 13.34 -20.23
C GLU A 45 4.19 12.10 -21.10
N GLN A 46 3.92 10.94 -20.52
CA GLN A 46 3.51 9.74 -21.28
C GLN A 46 2.24 10.00 -22.10
N PHE A 47 1.23 10.65 -21.52
CA PHE A 47 0.01 10.99 -22.23
C PHE A 47 0.20 12.08 -23.31
N LYS A 48 1.20 12.96 -23.17
CA LYS A 48 1.53 13.94 -24.23
C LYS A 48 2.12 13.30 -25.49
N LEU A 49 2.74 12.12 -25.35
CA LEU A 49 3.25 11.37 -26.50
C LEU A 49 2.12 10.74 -27.33
N LEU A 50 0.91 10.63 -26.77
CA LEU A 50 -0.26 10.10 -27.44
C LEU A 50 -0.89 11.13 -28.40
N GLY A 51 -1.63 10.64 -29.38
CA GLY A 51 -2.42 11.48 -30.28
C GLY A 51 -3.49 12.28 -29.54
N LYS A 52 -3.85 13.45 -30.08
CA LYS A 52 -4.89 14.33 -29.48
C LYS A 52 -6.21 13.60 -29.25
N ASP A 53 -6.61 12.75 -30.20
CA ASP A 53 -7.84 11.97 -30.13
C ASP A 53 -7.76 10.83 -29.11
N GLU A 54 -6.57 10.23 -28.94
CA GLU A 54 -6.35 9.18 -27.93
C GLU A 54 -6.48 9.74 -26.51
N VAL A 55 -5.96 10.94 -26.27
CA VAL A 55 -6.12 11.66 -24.99
C VAL A 55 -7.60 11.97 -24.73
N ASP A 56 -8.32 12.48 -25.72
CA ASP A 56 -9.75 12.78 -25.62
C ASP A 56 -10.57 11.53 -25.28
N GLN A 57 -10.31 10.43 -25.99
CA GLN A 57 -10.93 9.13 -25.73
C GLN A 57 -10.60 8.59 -24.34
N ALA A 58 -9.35 8.71 -23.88
CA ALA A 58 -8.93 8.27 -22.56
C ALA A 58 -9.69 9.02 -21.45
N ILE A 59 -9.83 10.34 -21.57
CA ILE A 59 -10.60 11.16 -20.62
C ILE A 59 -12.06 10.75 -20.64
N ALA A 60 -12.69 10.71 -21.82
CA ALA A 60 -14.11 10.37 -21.97
C ALA A 60 -14.44 8.98 -21.41
N LYS A 61 -13.62 7.97 -21.73
CA LYS A 61 -13.77 6.60 -21.23
C LYS A 61 -13.61 6.55 -19.72
N THR A 62 -12.58 7.20 -19.17
CA THR A 62 -12.32 7.26 -17.73
C THR A 62 -13.50 7.87 -16.98
N MET A 63 -14.02 9.01 -17.44
CA MET A 63 -15.18 9.65 -16.80
C MET A 63 -16.43 8.79 -16.85
N HIS A 64 -16.70 8.13 -17.99
CA HIS A 64 -17.84 7.23 -18.11
C HIS A 64 -17.72 6.07 -17.13
N GLN A 65 -16.57 5.39 -17.11
CA GLN A 65 -16.31 4.24 -16.24
C GLN A 65 -16.40 4.61 -14.75
N GLU A 66 -15.79 5.73 -14.35
CA GLU A 66 -15.82 6.16 -12.94
C GLU A 66 -17.22 6.59 -12.50
N LYS A 67 -17.98 7.31 -13.34
CA LYS A 67 -19.38 7.64 -13.02
C LYS A 67 -20.25 6.40 -12.89
N GLN A 68 -20.07 5.43 -13.78
CA GLN A 68 -20.78 4.16 -13.68
C GLN A 68 -20.39 3.40 -12.41
N ARG A 69 -19.09 3.30 -12.10
CA ARG A 69 -18.59 2.66 -10.87
C ARG A 69 -19.26 3.24 -9.62
N VAL A 70 -19.24 4.57 -9.48
CA VAL A 70 -19.84 5.27 -8.34
C VAL A 70 -21.35 5.02 -8.25
N LYS A 71 -22.04 4.90 -9.39
CA LYS A 71 -23.49 4.64 -9.43
C LYS A 71 -23.84 3.18 -9.13
N THR A 72 -23.12 2.22 -9.70
CA THR A 72 -23.53 0.80 -9.71
C THR A 72 -22.89 -0.02 -8.60
N ASN A 73 -21.72 0.39 -8.09
CA ASN A 73 -20.98 -0.39 -7.08
C ASN A 73 -20.20 0.53 -6.10
N PRO A 74 -20.89 1.40 -5.34
CA PRO A 74 -20.25 2.26 -4.34
C PRO A 74 -19.77 1.44 -3.14
N TRP A 75 -18.57 1.72 -2.66
CA TRP A 75 -18.02 1.17 -1.41
C TRP A 75 -18.02 2.25 -0.33
N LYS A 76 -18.04 1.85 0.96
CA LYS A 76 -18.01 2.83 2.07
C LYS A 76 -16.69 3.59 2.11
N ALA A 77 -15.63 2.97 1.59
CA ALA A 77 -14.32 3.59 1.44
C ALA A 77 -14.27 4.72 0.38
N ASP A 78 -15.25 4.77 -0.53
CA ASP A 78 -15.31 5.78 -1.59
C ASP A 78 -15.68 7.15 -0.97
N PRO A 79 -15.07 8.28 -1.40
CA PRO A 79 -15.40 9.60 -0.86
C PRO A 79 -16.88 9.96 -1.10
N PRO A 80 -17.59 10.55 -0.12
CA PRO A 80 -19.02 10.83 -0.26
C PRO A 80 -19.34 11.84 -1.38
N ASN A 81 -18.37 12.68 -1.75
CA ASN A 81 -18.48 13.66 -2.83
C ASN A 81 -17.92 13.17 -4.18
N GLU A 82 -17.65 11.88 -4.34
CA GLU A 82 -17.00 11.34 -5.53
C GLU A 82 -17.84 11.55 -6.80
N MET A 83 -19.16 11.36 -6.74
CA MET A 83 -20.05 11.64 -7.87
C MET A 83 -20.04 13.14 -8.25
N GLN A 84 -19.96 14.03 -7.27
CA GLN A 84 -19.91 15.47 -7.51
C GLN A 84 -18.61 15.87 -8.20
N TYR A 85 -17.48 15.28 -7.78
CA TYR A 85 -16.18 15.46 -8.41
C TYR A 85 -16.23 15.06 -9.89
N TYR A 86 -16.70 13.86 -10.22
CA TYR A 86 -16.75 13.41 -11.61
C TYR A 86 -17.78 14.16 -12.47
N ARG A 87 -18.88 14.65 -11.88
CA ARG A 87 -19.79 15.57 -12.59
C ARG A 87 -19.11 16.89 -12.94
N ARG A 88 -18.33 17.45 -12.02
CA ARG A 88 -17.56 18.68 -12.26
C ARG A 88 -16.55 18.49 -13.38
N ILE A 89 -15.78 17.41 -13.34
CA ILE A 89 -14.78 17.08 -14.38
C ILE A 89 -15.45 16.85 -15.74
N GLN A 90 -16.62 16.20 -15.79
CA GLN A 90 -17.40 16.06 -17.02
C GLN A 90 -17.84 17.41 -17.60
N ASN A 91 -18.33 18.32 -16.75
CA ASN A 91 -18.78 19.63 -17.21
C ASN A 91 -17.60 20.45 -17.76
N GLU A 92 -16.43 20.36 -17.12
CA GLU A 92 -15.19 20.96 -17.60
C GLU A 92 -14.76 20.38 -18.95
N TYR A 93 -14.75 19.04 -19.07
CA TYR A 93 -14.45 18.38 -20.33
C TYR A 93 -15.40 18.82 -21.46
N ASN A 94 -16.71 18.88 -21.18
CA ASN A 94 -17.70 19.34 -22.16
C ASN A 94 -17.48 20.81 -22.57
N ALA A 95 -17.10 21.67 -21.62
CA ALA A 95 -16.77 23.07 -21.91
C ALA A 95 -15.50 23.18 -22.77
N ASN A 96 -14.50 22.32 -22.55
CA ASN A 96 -13.27 22.29 -23.36
C ASN A 96 -13.55 21.98 -24.84
N GLN A 97 -14.60 21.22 -25.14
CA GLN A 97 -14.99 20.92 -26.53
C GLN A 97 -15.44 22.16 -27.31
N LEU A 98 -15.83 23.23 -26.62
CA LEU A 98 -16.26 24.50 -27.20
C LEU A 98 -15.11 25.50 -27.34
N LEU A 99 -13.93 25.19 -26.79
CA LEU A 99 -12.76 26.08 -26.86
C LEU A 99 -12.07 25.97 -28.23
N SER A 100 -11.50 27.08 -28.68
CA SER A 100 -10.69 27.11 -29.91
C SER A 100 -9.48 26.17 -29.82
N ASP A 101 -8.90 26.00 -28.64
CA ASP A 101 -7.85 25.02 -28.34
C ASP A 101 -8.36 23.95 -27.37
N LYS A 102 -9.18 23.03 -27.90
CA LYS A 102 -9.71 21.86 -27.18
C LYS A 102 -8.60 21.03 -26.53
N HIS A 103 -7.48 20.85 -27.23
CA HIS A 103 -6.43 19.94 -26.78
C HIS A 103 -5.76 20.44 -25.50
N LYS A 104 -5.45 21.74 -25.43
CA LYS A 104 -4.89 22.35 -24.22
C LYS A 104 -5.83 22.21 -23.02
N GLY A 105 -7.13 22.50 -23.19
CA GLY A 105 -8.12 22.33 -22.12
C GLY A 105 -8.20 20.88 -21.62
N ASN A 106 -8.22 19.92 -22.55
CA ASN A 106 -8.22 18.49 -22.22
C ASN A 106 -6.98 18.05 -21.45
N LEU A 107 -5.79 18.58 -21.78
CA LEU A 107 -4.57 18.31 -21.02
C LEU A 107 -4.67 18.81 -19.57
N GLU A 108 -5.27 19.97 -19.32
CA GLU A 108 -5.49 20.44 -17.95
C GLU A 108 -6.43 19.50 -17.16
N THR A 109 -7.53 19.07 -17.79
CA THR A 109 -8.46 18.11 -17.19
C THR A 109 -7.79 16.76 -16.93
N LEU A 110 -6.96 16.28 -17.85
CA LEU A 110 -6.15 15.08 -17.69
C LEU A 110 -5.22 15.18 -16.49
N GLY A 111 -4.51 16.31 -16.33
CA GLY A 111 -3.63 16.53 -15.19
C GLY A 111 -4.37 16.43 -13.84
N ARG A 112 -5.62 16.93 -13.77
CA ARG A 112 -6.48 16.80 -12.58
C ARG A 112 -6.87 15.35 -12.31
N LEU A 113 -7.21 14.59 -13.35
CA LEU A 113 -7.51 13.16 -13.24
C LEU A 113 -6.30 12.38 -12.75
N ILE A 114 -5.14 12.54 -13.39
CA ILE A 114 -3.88 11.89 -12.98
C ILE A 114 -3.59 12.17 -11.50
N ASN A 115 -3.63 13.45 -11.09
CA ASN A 115 -3.38 13.79 -9.70
C ASN A 115 -4.40 13.14 -8.74
N ARG A 116 -5.68 13.06 -9.12
CA ARG A 116 -6.70 12.38 -8.31
C ARG A 116 -6.39 10.89 -8.14
N PHE A 117 -6.08 10.18 -9.22
CA PHE A 117 -5.72 8.77 -9.17
C PHE A 117 -4.44 8.53 -8.36
N SER A 118 -3.40 9.32 -8.60
CA SER A 118 -2.15 9.23 -7.85
C SER A 118 -2.35 9.42 -6.35
N GLN A 119 -3.18 10.39 -5.94
CA GLN A 119 -3.50 10.61 -4.53
C GLN A 119 -4.34 9.49 -3.91
N GLU A 120 -5.23 8.88 -4.69
CA GLU A 120 -6.07 7.77 -4.23
C GLU A 120 -5.25 6.50 -4.02
N ILE A 121 -4.39 6.15 -4.97
CA ILE A 121 -3.56 4.94 -4.92
C ILE A 121 -2.52 5.06 -3.80
N MET A 122 -1.92 6.23 -3.62
CA MET A 122 -0.77 6.38 -2.77
C MET A 122 -1.04 6.12 -1.29
N GLY A 123 -0.32 5.14 -0.74
CA GLY A 123 -0.33 4.82 0.68
C GLY A 123 0.34 5.85 1.58
N HIS A 124 0.18 5.64 2.88
CA HIS A 124 0.84 6.41 3.93
C HIS A 124 1.31 5.46 5.04
N PHE A 125 2.35 5.86 5.76
CA PHE A 125 2.96 5.11 6.85
C PHE A 125 3.14 6.01 8.06
N ASN A 126 2.64 5.56 9.20
CA ASN A 126 2.74 6.26 10.47
C ASN A 126 3.50 5.37 11.47
N PRO A 127 4.73 5.75 11.87
CA PRO A 127 5.53 4.96 12.80
C PRO A 127 4.83 4.66 14.13
N LYS A 128 4.07 5.61 14.69
CA LYS A 128 3.37 5.42 15.97
C LYS A 128 2.27 4.37 15.85
N THR A 129 1.49 4.42 14.77
CA THR A 129 0.46 3.42 14.49
C THR A 129 1.09 2.04 14.27
N PHE A 130 2.21 1.96 13.56
CA PHE A 130 2.93 0.70 13.38
C PHE A 130 3.38 0.09 14.71
N LEU A 131 3.99 0.88 15.60
CA LEU A 131 4.44 0.41 16.92
C LEU A 131 3.26 -0.06 17.80
N PHE A 132 2.11 0.61 17.71
CA PHE A 132 0.89 0.15 18.35
C PHE A 132 0.46 -1.22 17.81
N VAL A 133 0.42 -1.38 16.47
CA VAL A 133 0.04 -2.64 15.83
C VAL A 133 1.01 -3.76 16.18
N ARG A 134 2.33 -3.50 16.20
CA ARG A 134 3.35 -4.45 16.69
C ARG A 134 3.00 -4.99 18.08
N THR A 135 2.74 -4.08 19.03
CA THR A 135 2.40 -4.44 20.41
C THR A 135 1.06 -5.17 20.53
N TRP A 136 0.10 -4.83 19.67
CA TRP A 136 -1.18 -5.54 19.57
C TRP A 136 -0.99 -6.95 18.99
N SER A 137 -0.18 -7.09 17.94
CA SER A 137 0.15 -8.37 17.31
C SER A 137 0.88 -9.31 18.28
N ASP A 138 1.78 -8.80 19.13
CA ASP A 138 2.41 -9.58 20.19
C ASP A 138 1.36 -10.28 21.07
N ARG A 139 0.30 -9.55 21.45
CA ARG A 139 -0.79 -10.11 22.26
C ARG A 139 -1.64 -11.09 21.47
N LEU A 140 -2.04 -10.72 20.25
CA LEU A 140 -2.86 -11.55 19.37
C LEU A 140 -2.20 -12.92 19.15
N PHE A 141 -0.95 -12.94 18.69
CA PHE A 141 -0.26 -14.19 18.39
C PHE A 141 0.02 -14.99 19.65
N HIS A 142 0.31 -14.35 20.78
CA HIS A 142 0.47 -15.09 22.02
C HIS A 142 -0.83 -15.80 22.43
N THR A 143 -1.97 -15.10 22.36
CA THR A 143 -3.27 -15.71 22.67
C THR A 143 -3.70 -16.81 21.69
N LEU A 144 -3.17 -16.80 20.46
CA LEU A 144 -3.45 -17.84 19.48
C LEU A 144 -2.53 -19.08 19.65
N LEU A 145 -1.27 -18.86 19.99
CA LEU A 145 -0.24 -19.91 20.04
C LEU A 145 -0.12 -20.57 21.41
N PHE A 146 -0.52 -19.88 22.48
CA PHE A 146 -0.36 -20.35 23.85
C PHE A 146 -1.70 -20.36 24.61
N PRO A 147 -1.83 -21.22 25.64
CA PRO A 147 -3.01 -21.21 26.51
C PRO A 147 -3.21 -19.84 27.16
N PHE A 148 -4.44 -19.35 27.10
CA PHE A 148 -4.79 -18.02 27.59
C PHE A 148 -4.54 -17.87 29.09
N LYS A 149 -3.71 -16.88 29.48
CA LYS A 149 -3.42 -16.51 30.86
C LYS A 149 -3.51 -15.00 31.03
N TRP A 150 -4.46 -14.53 31.84
CA TRP A 150 -4.67 -13.10 32.10
C TRP A 150 -3.41 -12.37 32.61
N THR A 151 -2.54 -13.07 33.34
CA THR A 151 -1.30 -12.51 33.91
C THR A 151 -0.20 -12.27 32.86
N ASP A 152 -0.23 -13.00 31.74
CA ASP A 152 0.81 -12.92 30.71
C ASP A 152 0.56 -11.74 29.75
N ILE A 153 -0.70 -11.30 29.58
CA ILE A 153 -1.09 -10.18 28.69
C ILE A 153 -0.39 -8.85 29.05
N PHE A 154 -0.03 -8.68 30.31
CA PHE A 154 0.68 -7.51 30.83
C PHE A 154 2.21 -7.60 30.68
N ARG A 155 2.77 -8.77 30.32
CA ARG A 155 4.21 -9.03 30.27
C ARG A 155 4.73 -9.05 28.83
N LEU A 156 4.65 -7.92 28.13
CA LEU A 156 5.01 -7.79 26.70
C LEU A 156 6.35 -8.43 26.30
N LYS A 157 7.42 -8.23 27.08
CA LYS A 157 8.73 -8.83 26.78
C LYS A 157 8.72 -10.36 26.81
N LYS A 158 7.95 -10.94 27.74
CA LYS A 158 7.79 -12.39 27.85
C LYS A 158 7.00 -12.92 26.65
N LEU A 159 5.85 -12.30 26.35
CA LEU A 159 5.00 -12.64 25.19
C LEU A 159 5.81 -12.62 23.89
N LYS A 160 6.58 -11.54 23.67
CA LYS A 160 7.44 -11.36 22.51
C LYS A 160 8.44 -12.51 22.36
N ASN A 161 9.11 -12.90 23.45
CA ASN A 161 10.08 -13.98 23.45
C ASN A 161 9.44 -15.35 23.21
N GLU A 162 8.29 -15.62 23.82
CA GLU A 162 7.54 -16.88 23.59
C GLU A 162 7.05 -16.96 22.14
N ASN A 163 6.50 -15.88 21.59
CA ASN A 163 6.09 -15.81 20.18
C ASN A 163 7.27 -16.04 19.23
N ARG A 164 8.45 -15.47 19.53
CA ARG A 164 9.68 -15.71 18.76
C ARG A 164 10.08 -17.18 18.71
N THR A 165 9.78 -17.95 19.76
CA THR A 165 10.06 -19.40 19.79
C THR A 165 9.00 -20.24 19.09
N ALA A 166 7.75 -19.77 19.04
CA ALA A 166 6.65 -20.50 18.41
C ALA A 166 6.52 -20.22 16.90
N ILE A 167 6.89 -19.02 16.44
CA ILE A 167 6.85 -18.65 15.01
C ILE A 167 8.19 -19.01 14.36
N LEU A 168 8.13 -20.12 13.65
CA LEU A 168 9.28 -20.81 13.06
C LEU A 168 9.54 -20.28 11.64
N ILE A 169 10.59 -19.48 11.47
CA ILE A 169 11.06 -18.97 10.16
C ILE A 169 12.28 -19.76 9.71
N ASN A 170 12.19 -20.34 8.51
CA ASN A 170 13.26 -21.11 7.88
C ASN A 170 13.61 -20.54 6.51
N GLY A 171 14.88 -20.69 6.12
CA GLY A 171 15.36 -20.33 4.79
C GLY A 171 16.61 -19.46 4.82
N TYR A 172 16.79 -18.67 3.78
CA TYR A 172 17.96 -17.82 3.54
C TYR A 172 17.78 -16.43 4.16
N VAL A 173 17.56 -16.38 5.48
CA VAL A 173 17.17 -15.14 6.17
C VAL A 173 18.34 -14.17 6.22
N SER A 174 19.54 -14.65 6.56
CA SER A 174 20.77 -13.86 6.56
C SER A 174 21.06 -13.26 5.19
N GLU A 175 20.93 -14.04 4.11
CA GLU A 175 21.16 -13.51 2.75
C GLU A 175 20.10 -12.47 2.35
N ILE A 176 18.83 -12.66 2.70
CA ILE A 176 17.78 -11.66 2.45
C ILE A 176 18.10 -10.37 3.22
N ARG A 177 18.56 -10.46 4.48
CA ARG A 177 18.94 -9.29 5.28
C ARG A 177 20.13 -8.55 4.68
N ASP A 178 21.10 -9.26 4.14
CA ASP A 178 22.24 -8.64 3.46
C ASP A 178 21.80 -7.96 2.15
N LEU A 179 20.97 -8.62 1.34
CA LEU A 179 20.42 -8.03 0.12
C LEU A 179 19.54 -6.81 0.40
N PHE A 180 18.84 -6.75 1.54
CA PHE A 180 17.97 -5.62 1.87
C PHE A 180 18.74 -4.30 2.01
N LYS A 181 20.05 -4.35 2.26
CA LYS A 181 20.88 -3.15 2.47
C LYS A 181 20.99 -2.29 1.21
N ASP A 182 20.97 -2.91 0.03
CA ASP A 182 21.26 -2.25 -1.25
C ASP A 182 20.31 -2.68 -2.40
N HIS A 183 19.44 -3.67 -2.19
CA HIS A 183 18.49 -4.14 -3.20
C HIS A 183 17.03 -3.90 -2.80
N THR A 184 16.17 -3.74 -3.82
CA THR A 184 14.72 -3.75 -3.64
C THR A 184 14.23 -5.18 -3.45
N ILE A 185 13.65 -5.47 -2.28
CA ILE A 185 13.07 -6.78 -1.99
C ILE A 185 11.57 -6.76 -2.29
N VAL A 186 11.13 -7.68 -3.13
CA VAL A 186 9.71 -7.92 -3.41
C VAL A 186 9.29 -9.22 -2.73
N LEU A 187 8.37 -9.12 -1.78
CA LEU A 187 7.82 -10.27 -1.08
C LEU A 187 6.56 -10.77 -1.81
N VAL A 188 6.57 -12.05 -2.19
CA VAL A 188 5.46 -12.68 -2.95
C VAL A 188 4.93 -13.87 -2.16
N PRO A 189 4.05 -13.64 -1.16
CA PRO A 189 3.50 -14.73 -0.35
C PRO A 189 2.37 -15.46 -1.07
N THR A 190 2.13 -16.71 -0.69
CA THR A 190 0.92 -17.45 -1.05
C THR A 190 -0.24 -17.01 -0.15
N HIS A 191 -1.46 -16.91 -0.68
CA HIS A 191 -2.64 -16.50 0.09
C HIS A 191 -3.45 -17.72 0.55
N SER A 192 -3.37 -18.04 1.84
CA SER A 192 -4.14 -19.09 2.51
C SER A 192 -5.25 -18.54 3.41
N SER A 193 -5.09 -17.35 3.99
CA SER A 193 -6.03 -16.74 4.95
C SER A 193 -5.88 -15.22 5.06
N ASN A 194 -6.93 -14.55 5.57
CA ASN A 194 -6.89 -13.13 5.91
C ASN A 194 -5.84 -12.81 7.00
N LEU A 195 -5.47 -13.78 7.84
CA LEU A 195 -4.46 -13.61 8.89
C LEU A 195 -3.03 -13.57 8.32
N ASP A 196 -2.81 -14.07 7.10
CA ASP A 196 -1.48 -14.23 6.52
C ASP A 196 -0.75 -12.89 6.43
N SER A 197 -1.44 -11.82 6.04
CA SER A 197 -0.84 -10.48 5.95
C SER A 197 -0.31 -9.98 7.30
N ILE A 198 -1.07 -10.23 8.37
CA ILE A 198 -0.68 -9.83 9.73
C ILE A 198 0.46 -10.75 10.22
N CYS A 199 0.37 -12.05 9.96
CA CYS A 199 1.38 -13.03 10.34
C CYS A 199 2.72 -12.77 9.67
N ILE A 200 2.71 -12.52 8.35
CA ILE A 200 3.90 -12.20 7.57
C ILE A 200 4.51 -10.88 8.05
N GLY A 201 3.71 -9.82 8.16
CA GLY A 201 4.20 -8.52 8.63
C GLY A 201 4.82 -8.62 10.03
N TYR A 202 4.15 -9.35 10.93
CA TYR A 202 4.63 -9.59 12.28
C TYR A 202 5.90 -10.46 12.31
N SER A 203 5.98 -11.51 11.49
CA SER A 203 7.15 -12.40 11.40
C SER A 203 8.38 -11.66 10.87
N ILE A 204 8.20 -10.84 9.85
CA ILE A 204 9.24 -9.98 9.26
C ILE A 204 9.78 -9.00 10.32
N ASP A 205 8.88 -8.36 11.05
CA ASP A 205 9.26 -7.40 12.08
C ASP A 205 9.89 -8.08 13.31
N LEU A 206 9.32 -9.18 13.79
CA LEU A 206 9.69 -9.79 15.07
C LEU A 206 10.96 -10.63 15.00
N SER A 207 11.07 -11.45 13.96
CA SER A 207 12.04 -12.55 13.86
C SER A 207 13.05 -12.33 12.74
N VAL A 208 12.62 -11.81 11.58
CA VAL A 208 13.53 -11.47 10.47
C VAL A 208 14.23 -10.14 10.72
N GLY A 209 13.64 -9.22 11.48
CA GLY A 209 14.21 -7.91 11.82
C GLY A 209 14.35 -6.97 10.62
N LEU A 210 13.47 -7.07 9.62
CA LEU A 210 13.47 -6.13 8.49
C LEU A 210 12.46 -4.99 8.71
N PRO A 211 12.69 -3.81 8.13
CA PRO A 211 11.69 -2.76 8.05
C PRO A 211 10.39 -3.24 7.39
N ALA A 212 9.28 -2.56 7.72
CA ALA A 212 7.99 -2.84 7.12
C ALA A 212 8.00 -2.62 5.60
N PHE A 213 7.30 -3.50 4.89
CA PHE A 213 7.13 -3.46 3.45
C PHE A 213 5.90 -2.61 3.08
N SER A 214 5.94 -1.97 1.91
CA SER A 214 4.71 -1.44 1.30
C SER A 214 3.97 -2.57 0.60
N TYR A 215 2.64 -2.55 0.65
CA TYR A 215 1.81 -3.63 0.12
C TYR A 215 0.52 -3.09 -0.49
N GLY A 216 -0.01 -3.80 -1.47
CA GLY A 216 -1.29 -3.46 -2.10
C GLY A 216 -2.45 -3.96 -1.25
N ALA A 217 -3.38 -3.06 -0.94
CA ALA A 217 -4.61 -3.40 -0.21
C ALA A 217 -5.83 -3.12 -1.06
N GLY A 218 -6.70 -4.13 -1.18
CA GLY A 218 -8.00 -3.97 -1.84
C GLY A 218 -8.85 -2.94 -1.10
N LEU A 219 -9.53 -2.07 -1.86
CA LEU A 219 -10.41 -1.04 -1.29
C LEU A 219 -11.54 -1.62 -0.38
N ASN A 220 -11.88 -2.91 -0.51
CA ASN A 220 -12.92 -3.58 0.28
C ASN A 220 -12.52 -3.73 1.75
N LEU A 221 -11.22 -3.81 2.03
CA LEU A 221 -10.70 -3.85 3.39
C LEU A 221 -10.84 -2.50 4.10
N PHE A 222 -11.17 -1.44 3.36
CA PHE A 222 -11.41 -0.11 3.91
C PHE A 222 -12.89 0.16 4.21
N ASP A 223 -13.79 -0.82 4.02
CA ASP A 223 -15.21 -0.67 4.38
C ASP A 223 -15.47 -0.70 5.89
N SER A 224 -14.56 -1.33 6.65
CA SER A 224 -14.56 -1.26 8.11
C SER A 224 -13.67 -0.12 8.57
N GLU A 225 -14.22 0.81 9.36
CA GLU A 225 -13.49 1.98 9.87
C GLU A 225 -12.22 1.60 10.65
N PHE A 226 -12.30 0.51 11.42
CA PHE A 226 -11.16 -0.03 12.17
C PHE A 226 -10.03 -0.45 11.22
N PHE A 227 -10.31 -1.30 10.25
CA PHE A 227 -9.28 -1.75 9.29
C PHE A 227 -8.81 -0.60 8.39
N ALA A 228 -9.70 0.28 7.96
CA ALA A 228 -9.36 1.48 7.18
C ALA A 228 -8.39 2.38 7.93
N PHE A 229 -8.56 2.55 9.25
CA PHE A 229 -7.67 3.35 10.08
C PHE A 229 -6.23 2.82 10.04
N PHE A 230 -6.05 1.51 10.19
CA PHE A 230 -4.72 0.89 10.21
C PHE A 230 -4.10 0.81 8.81
N MET A 231 -4.83 0.33 7.81
CA MET A 231 -4.28 0.10 6.47
C MET A 231 -3.78 1.39 5.83
N ASN A 232 -4.49 2.52 6.02
CA ASN A 232 -4.05 3.84 5.56
C ASN A 232 -2.77 4.34 6.26
N ARG A 233 -2.32 3.68 7.34
CA ARG A 233 -1.20 4.11 8.20
C ARG A 233 -0.08 3.08 8.28
N LEU A 234 -0.24 1.90 7.70
CA LEU A 234 0.73 0.81 7.74
C LEU A 234 1.50 0.65 6.42
N GLY A 235 1.39 1.61 5.50
CA GLY A 235 2.13 1.59 4.25
C GLY A 235 1.39 0.92 3.09
N ALA A 236 0.09 0.68 3.23
CA ALA A 236 -0.72 0.09 2.18
C ALA A 236 -1.05 1.11 1.09
N TYR A 237 -0.76 0.79 -0.16
CA TYR A 237 -1.30 1.52 -1.32
C TYR A 237 -2.62 0.88 -1.76
N LYS A 238 -3.55 1.70 -2.23
CA LYS A 238 -4.92 1.26 -2.53
C LYS A 238 -4.99 0.64 -3.92
N VAL A 239 -5.63 -0.52 -3.99
CA VAL A 239 -5.89 -1.23 -5.24
C VAL A 239 -7.40 -1.34 -5.44
N ASP A 240 -7.91 -0.65 -6.45
CA ASP A 240 -9.31 -0.79 -6.87
C ASP A 240 -9.43 -1.82 -8.00
N ARG A 241 -9.81 -3.05 -7.67
CA ARG A 241 -10.08 -4.09 -8.66
C ARG A 241 -11.28 -3.79 -9.59
N ARG A 242 -12.13 -2.82 -9.24
CA ARG A 242 -13.25 -2.36 -10.09
C ARG A 242 -12.75 -1.49 -11.25
N LYS A 243 -11.58 -0.85 -11.09
CA LYS A 243 -10.95 -0.01 -12.12
C LYS A 243 -10.18 -0.86 -13.11
N LYS A 244 -10.87 -1.37 -14.12
CA LYS A 244 -10.25 -2.02 -15.27
C LYS A 244 -9.92 -0.97 -16.32
N ILE A 245 -8.78 -0.29 -16.15
CA ILE A 245 -8.27 0.65 -17.14
C ILE A 245 -7.54 -0.17 -18.22
N GLN A 246 -7.99 -0.06 -19.47
CA GLN A 246 -7.56 -0.91 -20.58
C GLN A 246 -6.39 -0.33 -21.39
N TYR A 247 -5.75 0.73 -20.87
CA TYR A 247 -4.70 1.49 -21.56
C TYR A 247 -3.53 1.84 -20.64
N ILE A 248 -3.08 0.85 -19.85
CA ILE A 248 -1.71 0.76 -19.30
C ILE A 248 -1.25 -0.66 -19.56
#